data_AF-Q3LBI5-F1
#
_entry.id   AF-Q3LBI5-F1
#
_cell.length_a   1.000
_cell.length_b   1.000
_cell.length_c   1.000
_cell.angle_alpha   90.00
_cell.angle_beta   90.00
_cell.angle_gamma   90.00
#
_symmetry.space_group_name_H-M   'P 1'
#
loop_
_entity.id
_entity.type
_entity.pdbx_description
1 polymer ?
#
loop_
_entity_poly.entity_id
_entity_poly.type
_entity_poly.pdbx_seq_one_letter_code
_entity_poly.pdbx_strand_id
1 'polypeptide(L)'
;SINLLYLYYLLKAKEPQLQQLKTGTSVPGIQKPTLLNFKITLTPHLEHQNQIADFLSLLEQQIKLENELLTLYQTQKKYYLHQMFV
;
A
#
# COMPACT_ATOMS: atom_id res chain seq x y z
N SER A 1 -15.84 -9.11 14.67
CA SER A 1 -15.74 -8.61 13.29
C SER A 1 -14.38 -7.98 13.06
N ILE A 2 -13.85 -8.02 11.84
CA ILE A 2 -12.55 -7.44 11.46
C ILE A 2 -12.77 -6.48 10.29
N ASN A 3 -12.16 -5.30 10.34
CA ASN A 3 -12.13 -4.39 9.19
C ASN A 3 -11.12 -4.90 8.14
N LEU A 4 -11.58 -5.11 6.91
CA LEU A 4 -10.76 -5.67 5.82
C LEU A 4 -9.66 -4.73 5.34
N LEU A 5 -9.91 -3.41 5.34
CA LEU A 5 -8.95 -2.40 4.93
C LEU A 5 -7.84 -2.25 5.97
N TYR A 6 -8.19 -2.32 7.26
CA TYR A 6 -7.22 -2.45 8.35
C TYR A 6 -6.35 -3.70 8.18
N LEU A 7 -6.96 -4.86 7.91
CA LEU A 7 -6.23 -6.12 7.70
C LEU A 7 -5.27 -6.02 6.50
N TYR A 8 -5.71 -5.38 5.41
CA TYR A 8 -4.85 -5.09 4.27
C TYR A 8 -3.62 -4.28 4.69
N TYR A 9 -3.80 -3.14 5.36
CA TYR A 9 -2.68 -2.32 5.80
C TYR A 9 -1.76 -3.02 6.80
N LEU A 10 -2.33 -3.83 7.71
CA LEU A 10 -1.55 -4.64 8.65
C LEU A 10 -0.68 -5.67 7.92
N LEU A 11 -1.24 -6.39 6.96
CA LEU A 11 -0.48 -7.36 6.16
C LEU A 11 0.55 -6.68 5.26
N LYS A 12 0.22 -5.51 4.72
CA LYS A 12 1.15 -4.68 3.93
C LYS A 12 2.35 -4.25 4.77
N ALA A 13 2.14 -3.82 6.01
CA ALA A 13 3.22 -3.50 6.95
C ALA A 13 4.09 -4.72 7.30
N LYS A 14 3.56 -5.93 7.17
CA LYS A 14 4.26 -7.21 7.39
C LYS A 14 4.84 -7.80 6.11
N GLU A 15 4.69 -7.12 4.97
CA GLU A 15 5.20 -7.58 3.68
C GLU A 15 6.68 -8.01 3.74
N PRO A 16 7.61 -7.25 4.35
CA PRO A 16 9.02 -7.68 4.41
C PRO A 16 9.21 -9.04 5.08
N GLN A 17 8.41 -9.35 6.11
CA GLN A 17 8.46 -10.63 6.81
C GLN A 17 7.82 -11.73 5.96
N LEU A 18 6.71 -11.43 5.27
CA LEU A 18 6.07 -12.37 4.34
C LEU A 18 6.97 -12.71 3.14
N GLN A 19 7.75 -11.75 2.65
CA GLN A 19 8.71 -11.97 1.56
C GLN A 19 9.81 -12.96 1.98
N GLN A 20 10.25 -12.93 3.24
CA GLN A 20 11.24 -13.88 3.78
C GLN A 20 10.71 -15.31 3.87
N LEU A 21 9.39 -15.49 3.90
CA LEU A 21 8.75 -16.81 3.94
C LEU A 21 8.55 -17.42 2.54
N LYS A 22 8.86 -16.68 1.47
CA LYS A 22 8.78 -17.20 0.11
C LYS A 22 9.84 -18.27 -0.09
N THR A 23 9.41 -19.38 -0.68
CA THR A 23 10.25 -20.53 -1.02
C THR A 23 10.18 -20.81 -2.51
N GLY A 24 11.22 -21.45 -3.06
CA GLY A 24 11.34 -21.76 -4.49
C GLY A 24 12.17 -20.74 -5.26
N THR A 25 13.04 -21.22 -6.14
CA THR A 25 13.98 -20.40 -6.93
C THR A 25 13.36 -19.91 -8.24
N SER A 26 12.51 -20.72 -8.89
CA SER A 26 11.87 -20.35 -10.17
C SER A 26 10.50 -19.69 -10.01
N VAL A 27 9.72 -20.07 -8.99
CA VAL A 27 8.42 -19.44 -8.66
C VAL A 27 8.36 -19.22 -7.15
N PRO A 28 8.80 -18.05 -6.66
CA PRO A 28 8.83 -17.78 -5.23
C PRO A 28 7.39 -17.64 -4.68
N GLY A 29 6.99 -18.56 -3.80
CA GLY A 29 5.67 -18.61 -3.19
C GLY A 29 5.72 -18.98 -1.71
N ILE A 30 4.71 -18.54 -0.95
CA ILE A 30 4.57 -18.92 0.46
C ILE A 30 3.71 -20.19 0.52
N GLN A 31 4.21 -21.23 1.17
CA GLN A 31 3.44 -22.45 1.36
C GLN A 31 2.25 -22.19 2.29
N LYS A 32 1.09 -22.76 1.96
CA LYS A 32 -0.15 -22.63 2.75
C LYS A 32 0.04 -22.87 4.26
N PRO A 33 0.71 -23.93 4.74
CA PRO A 33 0.92 -24.13 6.18
C PRO A 33 1.75 -23.03 6.83
N THR A 34 2.80 -22.56 6.14
CA THR A 34 3.64 -21.46 6.61
C THR A 34 2.86 -20.15 6.73
N LEU A 35 2.00 -19.87 5.74
CA LEU A 35 1.14 -18.69 5.76
C LEU A 35 0.13 -18.73 6.90
N LEU A 36 -0.50 -19.90 7.14
CA LEU A 36 -1.48 -20.07 8.22
C LEU A 36 -0.84 -19.97 9.62
N ASN A 37 0.44 -20.34 9.74
CA ASN A 37 1.19 -20.23 10.99
C ASN A 37 1.80 -18.84 11.21
N PHE A 38 1.67 -17.92 10.26
CA PHE A 38 2.16 -16.56 10.39
C PHE A 38 1.33 -15.79 11.42
N LYS A 39 1.96 -15.39 12.53
CA LYS A 39 1.30 -14.70 13.62
C LYS A 39 1.25 -13.20 13.37
N ILE A 40 0.06 -12.63 13.54
CA ILE A 40 -0.17 -11.18 13.54
C ILE A 40 -0.85 -10.77 14.84
N THR A 41 -0.50 -9.60 15.36
CA THR A 41 -1.20 -8.99 16.49
C THR A 41 -2.30 -8.10 15.94
N LEU A 42 -3.54 -8.42 16.27
CA LEU A 42 -4.71 -7.64 15.88
C LEU A 42 -5.05 -6.62 16.96
N THR A 43 -5.42 -5.41 16.53
CA THR A 43 -6.07 -4.43 17.41
C THR A 43 -7.44 -4.97 17.82
N PRO A 44 -7.77 -5.07 19.11
CA PRO A 44 -8.94 -5.83 19.57
C PRO A 44 -10.28 -5.15 19.24
N HIS A 45 -10.33 -3.82 19.27
CA HIS A 45 -11.56 -3.07 19.08
C HIS A 45 -11.77 -2.69 17.61
N LEU A 46 -12.97 -2.98 17.09
CA LEU A 46 -13.35 -2.65 15.71
C LEU A 46 -13.28 -1.14 15.44
N GLU A 47 -13.64 -0.33 16.44
CA GLU A 47 -13.55 1.13 16.36
C GLU A 47 -12.12 1.60 16.05
N HIS A 48 -11.12 1.11 16.78
CA HIS A 48 -9.73 1.43 16.52
C HIS A 48 -9.25 0.88 15.17
N GLN A 49 -9.73 -0.29 14.74
CA GLN A 49 -9.41 -0.80 13.41
C GLN A 49 -9.95 0.14 12.31
N ASN A 50 -11.17 0.64 12.46
CA ASN A 50 -11.78 1.59 11.52
C ASN A 50 -10.98 2.90 11.50
N GLN A 51 -10.66 3.47 12.66
CA GLN A 51 -9.87 4.71 12.75
C GLN A 51 -8.51 4.59 12.03
N ILE A 52 -7.82 3.46 12.22
CA ILE A 52 -6.55 3.19 11.53
C ILE A 52 -6.76 3.05 10.02
N ALA A 53 -7.77 2.29 9.59
CA ALA A 53 -8.07 2.09 8.18
C ALA A 53 -8.43 3.41 7.48
N ASP A 54 -9.29 4.22 8.10
CA ASP A 54 -9.73 5.50 7.58
C ASP A 54 -8.54 6.46 7.45
N PHE A 55 -7.72 6.58 8.51
CA PHE A 55 -6.53 7.43 8.49
C PHE A 55 -5.56 7.05 7.37
N LEU A 56 -5.23 5.76 7.23
CA LEU A 56 -4.29 5.30 6.20
C LEU A 56 -4.87 5.45 4.78
N SER A 57 -6.17 5.24 4.62
CA SER A 57 -6.84 5.43 3.32
C SER A 57 -6.85 6.88 2.86
N LEU A 58 -7.05 7.81 3.80
CA LEU A 58 -6.96 9.25 3.53
C LEU A 58 -5.54 9.64 3.11
N LEU A 59 -4.53 9.10 3.79
CA LEU A 59 -3.13 9.34 3.44
C LEU A 59 -2.79 8.80 2.04
N GLU A 60 -3.25 7.59 1.70
CA GLU A 60 -3.06 7.01 0.37
C GLU A 60 -3.75 7.84 -0.72
N GLN A 61 -4.97 8.34 -0.45
CA GLN A 61 -5.68 9.25 -1.35
C GLN A 61 -4.92 10.56 -1.55
N GLN A 62 -4.36 11.15 -0.49
CA GLN A 62 -3.56 12.38 -0.59
C GLN A 62 -2.32 12.18 -1.46
N ILE A 63 -1.56 11.10 -1.22
CA ILE A 63 -0.38 10.76 -2.04
C ILE A 63 -0.76 10.58 -3.51
N LYS A 64 -1.90 9.92 -3.79
CA LYS A 64 -2.37 9.74 -5.16
C LYS A 64 -2.65 11.09 -5.84
N LEU A 65 -3.37 11.99 -5.18
CA LEU A 65 -3.69 13.32 -5.71
C LEU A 65 -2.43 14.14 -5.96
N GLU A 66 -1.47 14.12 -5.05
CA GLU A 66 -0.19 14.82 -5.21
C GLU A 66 0.60 14.31 -6.42
N ASN A 67 0.64 12.99 -6.64
CA ASN A 67 1.31 12.40 -7.80
C ASN A 67 0.62 12.76 -9.13
N GLU A 68 -0.72 12.78 -9.15
CA GLU A 68 -1.49 13.22 -10.32
C GLU A 68 -1.21 14.69 -10.64
N LEU A 69 -1.19 15.54 -9.62
CA LEU A 69 -0.89 16.96 -9.77
C LEU A 69 0.55 17.20 -10.24
N LEU A 70 1.52 16.46 -9.69
CA LEU A 70 2.92 16.52 -10.12
C LEU A 70 3.06 16.17 -11.61
N THR A 71 2.38 15.10 -12.05
CA THR A 71 2.37 14.66 -13.45
C THR A 71 1.77 15.70 -14.38
N LEU A 72 0.68 16.34 -13.94
CA LEU A 72 0.05 17.45 -14.68
C LEU A 72 1.01 18.62 -14.83
N TYR A 73 1.66 19.06 -13.76
CA TYR A 73 2.63 20.16 -13.80
C TYR A 73 3.85 19.86 -14.67
N GLN A 74 4.35 18.63 -14.65
CA GLN A 74 5.45 18.22 -15.54
C GLN A 74 5.04 18.30 -17.02
N THR A 75 3.83 17.83 -17.34
CA THR A 75 3.26 17.90 -18.69
C THR A 75 3.10 19.36 -19.14
N GLN A 76 2.53 20.19 -18.28
CA GLN A 76 2.31 21.61 -18.55
C GLN A 76 3.64 22.35 -18.75
N LYS A 77 4.63 22.11 -17.89
CA LYS A 77 5.98 22.68 -18.03
C LYS A 77 6.61 22.29 -19.37
N LYS A 78 6.51 21.02 -19.77
CA LYS A 78 7.04 20.55 -21.05
C LYS A 78 6.34 21.23 -22.24
N TYR A 79 5.02 21.36 -22.17
CA TYR A 79 4.25 22.06 -23.20
C TYR A 79 4.70 23.53 -23.34
N TYR A 80 4.78 24.28 -22.24
CA TYR A 80 5.21 25.68 -22.30
C TYR A 80 6.65 25.84 -22.77
N LEU A 81 7.57 24.98 -22.34
CA LEU A 81 8.93 24.99 -22.86
C LEU A 81 8.96 24.78 -24.38
N HIS A 82 8.16 23.85 -24.90
CA HIS A 82 8.06 23.65 -26.35
C HIS A 82 7.54 24.92 -27.06
N GLN A 83 6.52 25.58 -26.51
CA GLN A 83 5.98 26.83 -27.07
C GLN A 83 6.94 28.03 -26.99
N MET A 84 8.00 27.98 -26.16
CA MET A 84 8.99 29.06 -26.05
C MET A 84 10.09 29.00 -27.12
N PHE A 85 10.30 27.84 -27.74
CA PHE A 85 11.37 27.61 -28.72
C PHE A 85 10.84 27.27 -30.13
N VAL A 86 9.53 27.47 -30.35
CA VAL A 86 8.84 27.44 -31.66
C VAL A 86 8.26 28.83 -31.88
#